data_AF-A0A7Y3U7P9-F1
#
_entry.id   AF-A0A7Y3U7P9-F1
#
_cell.length_a   1.000
_cell.length_b   1.000
_cell.length_c   1.000
_cell.angle_alpha   90.00
_cell.angle_beta   90.00
_cell.angle_gamma   90.00
#
_symmetry.space_group_name_H-M   'P 1'
#
loop_
_entity.id
_entity.type
_entity.pdbx_description
1 polymer ?
#
loop_
_entity_poly.entity_id
_entity_poly.type
_entity_poly.pdbx_seq_one_letter_code
_entity_poly.pdbx_strand_id
1 'polypeptide(L)'
;MEADGNVVSIGIVQEQHPDRARLFLQWKQIDWPVMVDSMNLLGVRAVPLTIFIDEDGIVQSTRARPTDLDDFLLTTTTRNEFGDLIQTAPPVRQAATQILPMPDESDPITACATMGMR
;
A
#
# COMPACT_ATOMS: atom_id res chain seq x y z
N MET A 1 -4.20 -3.94 24.17
CA MET A 1 -3.36 -3.95 22.95
C MET A 1 -3.89 -2.82 22.11
N GLU A 2 -3.21 -1.68 22.16
CA GLU A 2 -3.62 -0.42 21.54
C GLU A 2 -3.19 -0.47 20.07
N ALA A 3 -4.15 -0.33 19.15
CA ALA A 3 -3.94 -0.47 17.73
C ALA A 3 -3.41 0.84 17.15
N ASP A 4 -2.10 1.06 17.25
CA ASP A 4 -1.41 2.27 16.77
C ASP A 4 -1.38 2.44 15.23
N GLY A 5 -2.26 1.77 14.46
CA GLY A 5 -2.21 1.82 12.99
C GLY A 5 -0.89 1.29 12.41
N ASN A 6 -0.20 0.42 13.14
CA ASN A 6 1.08 -0.14 12.74
C ASN A 6 0.88 -1.33 11.81
N VAL A 7 1.47 -1.26 10.61
CA VAL A 7 1.59 -2.40 9.70
C VAL A 7 2.50 -3.44 10.33
N VAL A 8 1.97 -4.64 10.56
CA VAL A 8 2.76 -5.77 11.07
C VAL A 8 3.08 -6.71 9.91
N SER A 9 4.37 -6.99 9.72
CA SER A 9 4.83 -7.98 8.74
C SER A 9 5.10 -9.32 9.45
N ILE A 10 4.54 -10.40 8.92
CA ILE A 10 4.82 -11.78 9.35
C ILE A 10 5.15 -12.61 8.12
N GLY A 11 6.28 -13.32 8.16
CA GLY A 11 6.69 -14.22 7.09
C GLY A 11 6.32 -15.67 7.38
N ILE A 12 6.07 -16.44 6.33
CA ILE A 12 6.07 -17.90 6.38
C ILE A 12 7.04 -18.40 5.32
N VAL A 13 8.01 -19.21 5.72
CA VAL A 13 9.01 -19.78 4.82
C VAL A 13 8.74 -21.25 4.57
N GLN A 14 8.71 -21.63 3.29
CA GLN A 14 8.66 -23.04 2.89
C GLN A 14 10.06 -23.64 2.86
N GLU A 15 10.59 -23.97 4.04
CA GLU A 15 11.91 -24.59 4.20
C GLU A 15 11.82 -25.81 5.13
N GLN A 16 12.49 -26.90 4.73
CA GLN A 16 12.50 -28.16 5.48
C GLN A 16 13.32 -28.06 6.77
N HIS A 17 14.37 -27.24 6.76
CA HIS A 17 15.32 -27.12 7.87
C HIS A 17 15.26 -25.72 8.52
N PRO A 18 14.73 -25.59 9.76
CA PRO A 18 14.58 -24.28 10.41
C PRO A 18 15.91 -23.55 10.63
N ASP A 19 17.02 -24.28 10.79
CA ASP A 19 18.35 -23.67 10.91
C ASP A 19 18.80 -22.94 9.64
N ARG A 20 18.43 -23.46 8.47
CA ARG A 20 18.70 -22.79 7.18
C ARG A 20 17.88 -21.52 7.06
N ALA A 21 16.61 -21.57 7.47
CA ALA A 21 15.76 -20.38 7.52
C ALA A 21 16.36 -19.33 8.47
N ARG A 22 16.80 -19.71 9.67
CA ARG A 22 17.44 -18.80 10.64
C ARG A 22 18.70 -18.13 10.07
N LEU A 23 19.60 -18.90 9.44
CA LEU A 23 20.80 -18.36 8.80
C LEU A 23 20.46 -17.40 7.65
N PHE A 24 19.42 -17.73 6.87
CA PHE A 24 18.94 -16.86 5.80
C PHE A 24 18.39 -15.54 6.34
N LEU A 25 17.57 -15.57 7.40
CA LEU A 25 17.04 -14.35 8.04
C LEU A 25 18.17 -13.47 8.58
N GLN A 26 19.18 -14.08 9.22
CA GLN A 26 20.38 -13.36 9.68
C GLN A 26 21.12 -12.70 8.51
N TRP A 27 21.36 -13.45 7.43
CA TRP A 27 22.06 -12.93 6.25
C TRP A 27 21.30 -11.78 5.58
N LYS A 28 19.97 -11.90 5.50
CA LYS A 28 19.10 -10.87 4.93
C LYS A 28 18.78 -9.72 5.88
N GLN A 29 19.26 -9.79 7.12
CA GLN A 29 18.95 -8.80 8.17
C GLN A 29 17.44 -8.59 8.32
N ILE A 30 16.67 -9.68 8.20
CA ILE A 30 15.22 -9.66 8.41
C ILE A 30 14.96 -9.76 9.91
N ASP A 31 14.29 -8.77 10.45
CA ASP A 31 13.99 -8.60 11.87
C ASP A 31 12.53 -8.93 12.23
N TRP A 32 11.65 -9.02 11.24
CA TRP A 32 10.26 -9.39 11.47
C TRP A 32 10.09 -10.90 11.78
N PRO A 33 9.02 -11.30 12.50
CA PRO A 33 8.73 -12.70 12.80
C PRO A 33 8.55 -13.54 11.53
N VAL A 34 9.19 -14.71 11.49
CA VAL A 34 9.02 -15.69 10.40
C VAL A 34 8.74 -17.07 10.97
N MET A 35 7.65 -17.68 10.51
CA MET A 35 7.27 -19.07 10.81
C MET A 35 7.77 -20.00 9.70
N VAL A 36 8.04 -21.26 10.05
CA VAL A 36 8.52 -22.27 9.10
C VAL A 36 7.38 -23.23 8.77
N ASP A 37 7.06 -23.36 7.48
CA ASP A 37 6.18 -24.40 6.94
C ASP A 37 7.03 -25.48 6.25
N SER A 38 7.50 -26.45 7.03
CA SER A 38 8.34 -27.52 6.51
C SER A 38 7.59 -28.57 5.70
N MET A 39 6.26 -28.63 5.73
CA MET A 39 5.52 -29.68 5.03
C MET A 39 4.63 -29.14 3.90
N ASN A 40 4.73 -27.84 3.60
CA ASN A 40 3.81 -27.14 2.69
C ASN A 40 2.35 -27.39 3.08
N LEU A 41 2.04 -27.34 4.38
CA LEU A 41 0.67 -27.53 4.88
C LEU A 41 -0.27 -26.42 4.40
N LEU A 42 0.29 -25.25 4.07
CA LEU A 42 -0.47 -24.13 3.49
C LEU A 42 -0.85 -24.37 2.02
N GLY A 43 -0.31 -25.41 1.37
CA GLY A 43 -0.65 -25.78 -0.01
C GLY A 43 -0.28 -24.70 -1.04
N VAL A 44 0.70 -23.85 -0.73
CA VAL A 44 1.09 -22.73 -1.58
C VAL A 44 1.95 -23.26 -2.73
N ARG A 45 1.49 -23.01 -3.96
CA ARG A 45 2.10 -23.56 -5.19
C ARG A 45 3.35 -22.84 -5.66
N ALA A 46 3.53 -21.57 -5.27
CA ALA A 46 4.62 -20.72 -5.73
C ALA A 46 4.98 -19.67 -4.69
N VAL A 47 6.27 -19.36 -4.59
CA VAL A 47 6.84 -18.32 -3.72
C VAL A 47 7.65 -17.33 -4.57
N PRO A 48 7.74 -16.03 -4.19
CA PRO A 48 7.10 -15.40 -3.03
C PRO A 48 5.59 -15.16 -3.22
N LEU A 49 4.84 -15.25 -2.11
CA LEU A 49 3.40 -14.96 -2.05
C LEU A 49 3.17 -13.89 -0.98
N THR A 50 2.73 -12.69 -1.40
CA THR A 50 2.43 -11.59 -0.49
C THR A 50 0.92 -11.45 -0.35
N ILE A 51 0.44 -11.44 0.88
CA ILE A 51 -0.98 -11.34 1.23
C ILE A 51 -1.17 -10.12 2.13
N PHE A 52 -2.15 -9.28 1.81
CA PHE A 52 -2.58 -8.19 2.68
C PHE A 52 -3.82 -8.60 3.45
N ILE A 53 -3.78 -8.37 4.76
CA ILE A 53 -4.81 -8.73 5.72
C ILE A 53 -5.13 -7.47 6.51
N ASP A 54 -6.40 -7.11 6.61
CA ASP A 54 -6.86 -5.96 7.38
C ASP A 54 -7.04 -6.29 8.88
N GLU A 55 -7.45 -5.30 9.66
CA GLU A 55 -7.69 -5.40 11.10
C GLU A 55 -8.78 -6.41 11.50
N ASP A 56 -9.72 -6.68 10.59
CA ASP A 56 -10.79 -7.67 10.76
C ASP A 56 -10.35 -9.09 10.37
N GLY A 57 -9.11 -9.24 9.89
CA GLY A 57 -8.56 -10.53 9.46
C GLY A 57 -9.00 -10.93 8.05
N ILE A 58 -9.50 -10.00 7.25
CA ILE A 58 -10.00 -10.25 5.89
C ILE A 58 -8.83 -10.14 4.91
N VAL A 59 -8.76 -11.11 4.01
CA VAL A 59 -7.77 -11.10 2.93
C VAL A 59 -8.21 -10.12 1.84
N GLN A 60 -7.48 -9.01 1.71
CA GLN A 60 -7.73 -7.97 0.71
C GLN A 60 -7.09 -8.32 -0.64
N SER A 61 -5.90 -8.95 -0.63
CA SER A 61 -5.21 -9.39 -1.84
C SER A 61 -4.31 -10.58 -1.56
N THR A 62 -4.31 -11.57 -2.47
CA THR A 62 -3.51 -12.82 -2.33
C THR A 62 -2.21 -12.83 -3.14
N ARG A 63 -1.94 -11.81 -3.95
CA ARG A 63 -0.69 -11.67 -4.73
C ARG A 63 -0.30 -10.21 -4.83
N ALA A 64 -0.22 -9.56 -3.68
CA ALA A 64 0.09 -8.14 -3.62
C ALA A 64 1.48 -7.86 -4.19
N ARG A 65 1.58 -6.82 -5.00
CA ARG A 65 2.87 -6.26 -5.42
C ARG A 65 3.26 -5.16 -4.44
N PRO A 66 4.55 -4.82 -4.33
CA PRO A 66 4.99 -3.71 -3.50
C PRO A 66 4.29 -2.38 -3.81
N THR A 67 3.91 -2.16 -5.08
CA THR A 67 3.18 -0.95 -5.52
C THR A 67 1.77 -0.84 -4.96
N ASP A 68 1.18 -1.95 -4.53
CA ASP A 68 -0.21 -2.00 -4.09
C ASP A 68 -0.33 -1.67 -2.58
N LEU A 69 0.80 -1.42 -1.90
CA LEU A 69 0.85 -1.16 -0.46
C LEU A 69 0.15 0.16 -0.09
N ASP A 70 0.42 1.24 -0.82
CA ASP A 70 -0.18 2.54 -0.52
C ASP A 70 -1.71 2.49 -0.62
N ASP A 71 -2.23 1.81 -1.65
CA ASP A 71 -3.66 1.61 -1.85
C ASP A 71 -4.28 0.80 -0.70
N PHE A 72 -3.57 -0.22 -0.21
CA PHE A 72 -4.00 -1.01 0.94
C PHE A 72 -4.07 -0.16 2.22
N LEU A 73 -3.06 0.67 2.49
CA LEU A 73 -3.04 1.53 3.67
C LEU A 73 -4.13 2.61 3.67
N LEU A 74 -4.61 2.99 2.48
CA LEU A 74 -5.72 3.93 2.31
C LEU A 74 -7.09 3.26 2.34
N THR A 75 -7.14 1.92 2.30
CA THR A 75 -8.41 1.18 2.33
C THR A 75 -8.89 1.06 3.77
N THR A 76 -10.07 1.59 4.06
CA THR A 76 -10.75 1.41 5.35
C THR A 76 -11.88 0.42 5.18
N THR A 77 -11.82 -0.72 5.86
CA THR A 77 -12.96 -1.64 5.94
C THR A 77 -13.92 -1.10 6.99
N THR A 78 -15.15 -0.77 6.57
CA THR A 78 -16.20 -0.34 7.50
C THR A 78 -17.23 -1.45 7.65
N ARG A 79 -17.52 -1.85 8.89
CA ARG A 79 -18.64 -2.73 9.19
C ARG A 79 -19.94 -1.91 9.20
N ASN A 80 -20.93 -2.34 8.42
CA ASN A 80 -22.22 -1.67 8.41
C ASN A 80 -23.04 -1.99 9.68
N GLU A 81 -24.15 -1.28 9.87
CA GLU A 81 -25.07 -1.46 11.00
C GLU A 81 -25.76 -2.85 11.03
N PHE A 82 -25.66 -3.61 9.93
CA PHE A 82 -26.21 -4.96 9.79
C PHE A 82 -25.16 -6.06 9.99
N GLY A 83 -23.91 -5.70 10.27
CA GLY A 83 -22.80 -6.63 10.49
C GLY A 83 -22.11 -7.13 9.21
N ASP A 84 -22.52 -6.65 8.03
CA ASP A 84 -21.82 -6.93 6.77
C ASP A 84 -20.60 -6.02 6.60
N LEU A 85 -19.60 -6.57 5.92
CA LEU A 85 -18.34 -5.90 5.65
C LEU A 85 -18.45 -5.12 4.34
N ILE A 86 -18.28 -3.80 4.41
CA ILE A 86 -18.25 -2.93 3.24
C ILE A 86 -16.81 -2.47 3.03
N GLN A 87 -16.22 -2.95 1.93
CA GLN A 87 -14.95 -2.40 1.44
C GLN A 87 -15.25 -1.13 0.65
N THR A 88 -14.80 0.01 1.15
CA THR A 88 -14.77 1.24 0.35
C THR A 88 -13.42 1.30 -0.36
N ALA A 89 -13.45 1.34 -1.71
CA ALA A 89 -12.25 1.59 -2.49
C ALA A 89 -11.58 2.90 -2.04
N PRO A 90 -10.23 3.01 -2.12
CA PRO A 90 -9.56 4.27 -1.83
C PRO A 90 -10.15 5.38 -2.70
N PRO A 91 -10.24 6.62 -2.22
CA PRO A 91 -10.72 7.73 -3.03
C PRO A 91 -9.83 7.78 -4.27
N VAL A 92 -10.39 7.44 -5.44
CA VAL A 92 -9.74 7.63 -6.73
C VAL A 92 -9.17 9.04 -6.68
N ARG A 93 -7.84 9.19 -6.79
CA ARG A 93 -7.23 10.51 -6.95
C ARG A 93 -7.96 11.13 -8.11
N GLN A 94 -8.90 12.03 -7.83
CA GLN A 94 -9.35 12.96 -8.83
C GLN A 94 -8.08 13.71 -9.17
N ALA A 95 -7.42 13.29 -10.26
CA ALA A 95 -6.46 14.14 -10.91
C ALA A 95 -7.25 15.42 -11.14
N ALA A 96 -6.98 16.42 -10.31
CA ALA A 96 -7.44 17.76 -10.56
C ALA A 96 -6.75 18.13 -11.86
N THR A 97 -7.38 17.80 -12.99
CA THR A 97 -7.15 18.51 -14.23
C THR A 97 -7.64 19.91 -13.94
N GLN A 98 -6.79 20.71 -13.30
CA GLN A 98 -6.85 22.14 -13.46
C GLN A 98 -6.54 22.35 -14.94
N ILE A 99 -7.61 22.37 -15.74
CA ILE A 99 -7.59 23.08 -17.01
C ILE A 99 -7.31 24.52 -16.58
N LEU A 100 -6.03 24.91 -16.61
CA LEU A 100 -5.67 26.32 -16.54
C LEU A 100 -6.47 26.99 -17.68
N PRO A 101 -7.36 27.95 -17.39
CA PRO A 101 -7.92 28.73 -18.46
C PRO A 101 -6.76 29.43 -19.16
N MET A 102 -6.69 29.24 -20.49
CA MET A 102 -5.81 30.03 -21.35
C MET A 102 -6.02 31.51 -21.01
N PRO A 103 -4.95 32.31 -20.88
CA PRO A 103 -5.10 33.74 -20.66
C PRO A 103 -5.88 34.32 -21.85
N ASP A 104 -6.97 35.01 -21.52
CA ASP A 104 -7.73 35.86 -22.43
C ASP A 104 -6.77 36.91 -23.01
N GLU A 105 -6.73 37.02 -24.34
CA GLU A 105 -5.86 37.93 -25.10
C GLU A 105 -6.33 39.40 -25.03
N SER A 106 -7.19 39.77 -24.08
CA SER A 106 -7.81 41.10 -24.01
C SER A 106 -7.48 41.98 -22.78
N ASP A 107 -6.47 41.64 -21.97
CA ASP A 107 -6.02 42.51 -20.86
C ASP A 107 -4.88 43.48 -21.27
N PRO A 108 -5.12 44.82 -21.36
CA PRO A 108 -4.14 45.80 -21.82
C PRO A 108 -3.07 46.22 -20.78
N ILE A 109 -3.03 45.58 -19.60
CA ILE A 109 -2.22 46.08 -18.46
C ILE A 109 -0.75 45.63 -18.52
N THR A 110 -0.41 44.62 -19.33
CA THR A 110 0.98 44.14 -19.48
C THR A 110 1.87 45.06 -20.34
N ALA A 111 1.30 46.10 -20.98
CA ALA A 111 2.06 47.02 -21.85
C ALA A 111 2.83 48.15 -21.13
N CYS A 112 2.71 48.30 -19.80
CA CYS A 112 3.28 49.44 -19.08
C CYS A 112 4.64 49.21 -18.39
N ALA A 113 5.26 48.02 -18.45
CA ALA A 113 6.51 47.75 -17.71
C ALA A 113 7.81 47.87 -18.54
N THR A 114 7.76 48.39 -19.77
CA THR A 114 8.96 48.57 -20.61
C THR A 114 8.88 49.83 -21.48
N MET A 115 8.56 51.00 -20.91
CA MET A 115 8.96 52.27 -21.54
C MET A 115 8.79 53.47 -20.60
N GLY A 116 9.91 54.16 -20.32
CA GLY A 116 9.96 55.42 -19.56
C GLY A 116 11.17 55.48 -18.64
N MET A 117 12.38 55.60 -19.19
CA MET A 117 13.16 56.86 -19.15
C MET A 117 13.19 57.56 -17.79
N ARG A 118 14.29 57.39 -17.04
CA ARG A 118 15.34 58.42 -16.87
C ARG A 118 16.61 57.80 -16.28
#